data_AF-A0A3P7LRT0-F1
#
_entry.id   AF-A0A3P7LRT0-F1
#
_cell.length_a   1.000
_cell.length_b   1.000
_cell.length_c   1.000
_cell.angle_alpha   90.00
_cell.angle_beta   90.00
_cell.angle_gamma   90.00
#
_symmetry.space_group_name_H-M   'P 1'
#
loop_
_entity.id
_entity.type
_entity.pdbx_description
1 polymer ?
#
loop_
_entity_poly.entity_id
_entity_poly.type
_entity_poly.pdbx_seq_one_letter_code
_entity_poly.pdbx_strand_id
1 'polypeptide(L)'
;MFRRNCDGAGLFDTNGIALKDVPLKEISVHAEVHNLVANVTCKLVYKNDSKDLVETRFVFPIDADAAIYHFEAEIGKTRIVAKCRERLEMTLQSDFKFDHDLEIEIVFSDPTKLMVTYEEGDSKVGSGILALDCLTVNFLPMFKEDTDARNEVVFLIDRSGSMNGKNILQAKESLLLFLKSLPTDCRFQIVGFGSTFSALFNEPRDYTEESMETALEYQKNLTANMGGTEVLGALESIYAKEITGSGWHRKIIFLTDGDITNQPQVISLVRRNVKTTRLFAIGLGDGASTSLITGVARAGGGKSAFVRNKERLQPVVLQILQLALQSLATDVELTWSITGDAKGDAIPAEVSRQEEFGEPSLPFHRQAAKVQILELADKHASLVETLKDKEQEKTEVARVQKQIVALSTSANVISKFTAFVGVDPEKLGEFRFL
;
A
#
# COMPACT_ATOMS: atom_id res chain seq x y z
N MET A 1 -0.44 -7.52 -25.28
CA MET A 1 -0.73 -6.76 -26.52
C MET A 1 -0.81 -5.29 -26.12
N PHE A 2 0.25 -4.50 -26.35
CA PHE A 2 0.28 -3.08 -25.96
C PHE A 2 -0.60 -2.26 -26.92
N ARG A 3 -1.79 -1.83 -26.49
CA ARG A 3 -2.62 -0.90 -27.24
C ARG A 3 -2.26 0.55 -26.87
N ARG A 4 -2.12 1.37 -27.91
CA ARG A 4 -1.86 2.81 -27.86
C ARG A 4 -2.97 3.53 -27.09
N ASN A 5 -2.60 4.15 -25.97
CA ASN A 5 -2.97 5.50 -25.54
C ASN A 5 -2.29 5.75 -24.17
N CYS A 6 -1.23 6.56 -24.17
CA CYS A 6 -0.46 6.94 -22.99
C CYS A 6 -0.61 8.46 -22.81
N ASP A 7 -1.80 8.94 -22.48
CA ASP A 7 -1.97 10.35 -22.17
C ASP A 7 -1.53 10.56 -20.71
N GLY A 8 -0.25 10.93 -20.51
CA GLY A 8 0.20 11.61 -19.29
C GLY A 8 1.33 11.00 -18.42
N ALA A 9 2.15 10.10 -18.96
CA ALA A 9 3.53 9.89 -18.49
C ALA A 9 4.54 10.37 -19.53
N GLY A 10 5.72 10.77 -19.06
CA GLY A 10 6.81 11.26 -19.90
C GLY A 10 7.23 12.69 -19.55
N LEU A 11 7.65 13.46 -20.56
CA LEU A 11 8.14 14.82 -20.38
C LEU A 11 7.03 15.86 -20.58
N PHE A 12 6.88 16.70 -19.56
CA PHE A 12 5.93 17.81 -19.52
C PHE A 12 6.68 19.13 -19.35
N ASP A 13 6.08 20.24 -19.77
CA ASP A 13 6.57 21.56 -19.36
C ASP A 13 6.27 21.85 -17.88
N THR A 14 6.70 23.01 -17.40
CA THR A 14 6.46 23.45 -16.01
C THR A 14 4.99 23.68 -15.68
N ASN A 15 4.12 23.80 -16.70
CA ASN A 15 2.67 23.95 -16.58
C ASN A 15 1.92 22.61 -16.72
N GLY A 16 2.64 21.49 -16.86
CA GLY A 16 2.04 20.16 -17.00
C GLY A 16 1.54 19.82 -18.40
N ILE A 17 1.94 20.56 -19.43
CA ILE A 17 1.57 20.31 -20.83
C ILE A 17 2.58 19.36 -21.46
N ALA A 18 2.08 18.32 -22.15
CA ALA A 18 2.94 17.34 -22.82
C ALA A 18 3.80 18.00 -23.92
N LEU A 19 5.11 17.72 -23.89
CA LEU A 19 6.07 18.32 -24.82
C LEU A 19 6.08 17.59 -26.15
N LYS A 20 5.32 18.10 -27.12
CA LYS A 20 5.23 17.52 -28.48
C LYS A 20 6.55 17.55 -29.24
N ASP A 21 7.40 18.52 -28.96
CA ASP A 21 8.70 18.70 -29.62
C ASP A 21 9.84 17.86 -29.00
N VAL A 22 9.54 17.14 -27.92
CA VAL A 22 10.46 16.21 -27.26
C VAL A 22 9.85 14.80 -27.21
N PRO A 23 9.60 14.16 -28.37
CA PRO A 23 8.95 12.86 -28.41
C PRO A 23 9.81 11.75 -27.79
N LEU A 24 9.13 10.81 -27.12
CA LEU A 24 9.70 9.51 -26.75
C LEU A 24 10.04 8.72 -28.02
N LYS A 25 11.31 8.37 -28.21
CA LYS A 25 11.81 7.63 -29.37
C LYS A 25 11.91 6.14 -29.11
N GLU A 26 12.28 5.76 -27.90
CA GLU A 26 12.52 4.37 -27.53
C GLU A 26 12.08 4.12 -26.09
N ILE A 27 11.48 2.95 -25.86
CA ILE A 27 11.25 2.40 -24.54
C ILE A 27 11.82 0.99 -24.51
N SER A 28 12.68 0.71 -23.53
CA SER A 28 13.14 -0.64 -23.21
C SER A 28 12.82 -0.94 -21.76
N VAL A 29 12.27 -2.12 -21.51
CA VAL A 29 11.93 -2.62 -20.18
C VAL A 29 12.65 -3.95 -20.00
N HIS A 30 13.44 -4.04 -18.94
CA HIS A 30 14.12 -5.25 -18.51
C HIS A 30 13.61 -5.60 -17.12
N ALA A 31 13.21 -6.85 -16.90
CA ALA A 31 12.69 -7.32 -15.63
C ALA A 31 13.42 -8.59 -15.21
N GLU A 32 14.00 -8.57 -14.02
CA GLU A 32 14.63 -9.72 -13.38
C GLU A 32 13.76 -10.14 -12.20
N VAL A 33 13.27 -11.37 -12.23
CA VAL A 33 12.38 -11.90 -11.20
C VAL A 33 13.14 -12.92 -10.36
N HIS A 34 13.26 -12.63 -9.07
CA HIS A 34 13.83 -13.52 -8.07
C HIS A 34 12.77 -13.87 -7.04
N ASN A 35 12.26 -15.10 -7.09
CA ASN A 35 11.08 -15.52 -6.35
C ASN A 35 9.93 -14.50 -6.55
N LEU A 36 9.35 -13.99 -5.46
CA LEU A 36 8.24 -13.03 -5.46
C LEU A 36 8.68 -11.56 -5.66
N VAL A 37 9.96 -11.29 -5.91
CA VAL A 37 10.48 -9.93 -6.10
C VAL A 37 10.85 -9.72 -7.56
N ALA A 38 10.24 -8.72 -8.20
CA ALA A 38 10.60 -8.26 -9.53
C ALA A 38 11.47 -6.99 -9.44
N ASN A 39 12.68 -7.05 -9.96
CA ASN A 39 13.52 -5.90 -10.21
C ASN A 39 13.31 -5.41 -11.65
N VAL A 40 12.70 -4.24 -11.82
CA VAL A 40 12.30 -3.73 -13.14
C VAL A 40 13.11 -2.48 -13.47
N THR A 41 13.81 -2.51 -14.60
CA THR A 41 14.52 -1.37 -15.18
C THR A 41 13.78 -0.88 -16.42
N CYS A 42 13.37 0.38 -16.41
CA CYS A 42 12.76 1.05 -17.56
C CYS A 42 13.71 2.12 -18.10
N LYS A 43 14.10 2.02 -19.37
CA LYS A 43 14.89 3.03 -20.08
C LYS A 43 14.01 3.71 -21.12
N LEU A 44 13.88 5.03 -21.00
CA LEU A 44 13.12 5.88 -21.92
C LEU A 44 14.07 6.85 -22.60
N VAL A 45 14.11 6.85 -23.93
CA VAL A 45 14.96 7.74 -24.72
C VAL A 45 14.11 8.82 -25.36
N TYR A 46 14.34 10.06 -24.95
CA TYR A 46 13.70 11.24 -25.52
C TYR A 46 14.67 11.98 -26.43
N LYS A 47 14.16 12.63 -27.47
CA LYS A 47 14.95 13.50 -28.33
C LYS A 47 14.26 14.85 -28.47
N ASN A 48 14.93 15.93 -28.09
CA ASN A 48 14.48 17.27 -28.41
C ASN A 48 14.71 17.52 -29.90
N ASP A 49 13.63 17.58 -30.68
CA ASP A 49 13.66 17.87 -32.11
C ASP A 49 13.51 19.39 -32.39
N SER A 50 13.33 20.21 -31.35
CA SER A 50 13.28 21.68 -31.46
C SER A 50 14.68 22.30 -31.54
N LYS A 51 14.72 23.59 -31.91
CA LYS A 51 15.96 24.40 -31.92
C LYS A 51 16.23 25.08 -30.58
N ASP A 52 15.26 25.04 -29.66
CA ASP A 52 15.29 25.76 -28.41
C ASP A 52 15.62 24.83 -27.24
N LEU A 53 16.14 25.40 -26.16
CA LEU A 53 16.27 24.70 -24.89
C LEU A 53 14.88 24.52 -24.30
N VAL A 54 14.53 23.26 -24.00
CA VAL A 54 13.23 22.91 -23.42
C VAL A 54 13.44 22.52 -21.97
N GLU A 55 12.79 23.25 -21.06
CA GLU A 55 12.70 22.87 -19.65
C GLU A 55 11.61 21.80 -19.51
N THR A 56 11.94 20.70 -18.83
CA THR A 56 11.06 19.53 -18.78
C THR A 56 10.95 18.95 -17.37
N ARG A 57 9.78 18.41 -17.06
CA ARG A 57 9.47 17.61 -15.89
C ARG A 57 9.17 16.18 -16.34
N PHE A 58 9.93 15.22 -15.81
CA PHE A 58 9.66 13.81 -16.02
C PHE A 58 8.66 13.29 -14.97
N VAL A 59 7.58 12.66 -15.43
CA VAL A 59 6.56 12.04 -14.58
C VAL A 59 6.47 10.57 -14.92
N PHE A 60 6.64 9.72 -13.89
CA PHE A 60 6.60 8.26 -14.01
C PHE A 60 5.71 7.67 -12.91
N PRO A 61 4.77 6.77 -13.25
CA PRO A 61 3.91 6.13 -12.26
C PRO A 61 4.69 5.08 -11.46
N ILE A 62 4.45 5.03 -10.16
CA ILE A 62 5.04 4.04 -9.25
C ILE A 62 3.89 3.35 -8.54
N ASP A 63 3.87 2.03 -8.56
CA ASP A 63 2.94 1.26 -7.72
C ASP A 63 3.20 1.61 -6.24
N ALA A 64 2.15 1.70 -5.42
CA ALA A 64 2.29 1.91 -3.97
C ALA A 64 3.19 0.84 -3.32
N ASP A 65 3.19 -0.38 -3.88
CA ASP A 65 3.99 -1.52 -3.44
C ASP A 65 5.37 -1.59 -4.13
N ALA A 66 5.64 -0.78 -5.17
CA ALA A 66 6.97 -0.66 -5.80
C ALA A 66 7.91 0.31 -5.05
N ALA A 67 9.21 0.01 -5.06
CA ALA A 67 10.25 0.87 -4.50
C ALA A 67 11.12 1.42 -5.63
N ILE A 68 11.11 2.73 -5.88
CA ILE A 68 12.18 3.33 -6.68
C ILE A 68 13.41 3.43 -5.80
N TYR A 69 14.50 2.87 -6.30
CA TYR A 69 15.80 2.95 -5.65
C TYR A 69 16.94 3.42 -6.55
N HIS A 70 16.70 3.54 -7.85
CA HIS A 70 17.66 4.07 -8.79
C HIS A 70 16.93 4.89 -9.83
N PHE A 71 17.47 6.06 -10.12
CA PHE A 71 17.01 6.89 -11.23
C PHE A 71 18.23 7.64 -11.76
N GLU A 72 18.41 7.62 -13.07
CA GLU A 72 19.47 8.38 -13.72
C GLU A 72 18.96 8.99 -15.03
N ALA A 73 19.54 10.13 -15.39
CA ALA A 73 19.27 10.80 -16.64
C ALA A 73 20.61 11.11 -17.32
N GLU A 74 20.70 10.79 -18.61
CA GLU A 74 21.82 11.19 -19.47
C GLU A 74 21.32 12.27 -20.43
N ILE A 75 21.87 13.47 -20.29
CA ILE A 75 21.52 14.63 -21.12
C ILE A 75 22.77 15.10 -21.85
N GLY A 76 22.85 14.78 -23.15
CA GLY A 76 24.04 15.06 -23.95
C GLY A 76 25.24 14.22 -23.48
N LYS A 77 26.20 14.85 -22.80
CA LYS A 77 27.36 14.18 -22.18
C LYS A 77 27.27 14.14 -20.65
N THR A 78 26.25 14.75 -20.08
CA THR A 78 26.10 14.89 -18.64
C THR A 78 25.25 13.75 -18.12
N ARG A 79 25.79 12.96 -17.20
CA ARG A 79 25.06 11.93 -16.46
C ARG A 79 24.67 12.48 -15.09
N ILE A 80 23.39 12.40 -14.76
CA ILE A 80 22.85 12.81 -13.46
C ILE A 80 22.28 11.58 -12.80
N VAL A 81 22.71 11.27 -11.58
CA VAL A 81 22.22 10.13 -10.81
C VAL A 81 21.43 10.65 -9.62
N ALA A 82 20.23 10.13 -9.40
CA ALA A 82 19.42 10.51 -8.27
C ALA A 82 19.88 9.83 -6.98
N LYS A 83 20.02 10.62 -5.92
CA LYS A 83 20.25 10.12 -4.56
C LYS A 83 19.13 10.58 -3.65
N CYS A 84 18.66 9.66 -2.82
CA CYS A 84 17.64 9.92 -1.82
C CYS A 84 18.24 10.82 -0.73
N ARG A 85 17.55 11.93 -0.43
CA ARG A 85 17.92 12.94 0.57
C ARG A 85 16.71 13.28 1.43
N GLU A 86 16.96 13.87 2.60
CA GLU A 86 15.89 14.42 3.43
C GLU A 86 15.09 15.47 2.66
N ARG A 87 13.77 15.42 2.79
CA ARG A 87 12.87 16.35 2.12
C ARG A 87 12.81 17.63 2.96
N LEU A 88 13.40 18.70 2.43
CA LEU A 88 13.09 20.05 2.87
C LEU A 88 11.77 20.46 2.20
N GLU A 89 10.83 21.01 2.97
CA GLU A 89 9.41 21.17 2.63
C GLU A 89 9.15 21.53 1.16
N MET A 90 8.46 20.62 0.47
CA MET A 90 7.85 20.88 -0.83
C MET A 90 6.55 20.09 -0.91
N THR A 91 5.43 20.78 -1.10
CA THR A 91 4.13 20.18 -1.38
C THR A 91 4.13 19.69 -2.82
N LEU A 92 4.03 18.38 -3.02
CA LEU A 92 3.77 17.83 -4.34
C LEU A 92 2.26 17.86 -4.55
N GLN A 93 1.77 18.86 -5.27
CA GLN A 93 0.50 18.73 -5.98
C GLN A 93 0.75 17.91 -7.24
N SER A 94 -0.01 16.84 -7.41
CA SER A 94 -0.23 16.24 -8.73
C SER A 94 -1.60 15.59 -8.76
N ASP A 95 -2.55 16.26 -9.43
CA ASP A 95 -3.74 15.62 -9.96
C ASP A 95 -3.33 14.93 -11.27
N PHE A 96 -3.21 13.61 -11.25
CA PHE A 96 -2.95 12.85 -12.48
C PHE A 96 -3.57 11.43 -12.43
N LYS A 97 -4.18 10.98 -13.53
CA LYS A 97 -4.86 9.67 -13.66
C LYS A 97 -4.36 8.90 -14.89
N PHE A 98 -4.05 7.61 -14.68
CA PHE A 98 -3.67 6.65 -15.72
C PHE A 98 -4.82 5.69 -16.07
N ASP A 99 -4.78 5.16 -17.28
CA ASP A 99 -5.68 4.12 -17.80
C ASP A 99 -5.02 2.76 -18.07
N HIS A 100 -3.70 2.55 -17.92
CA HIS A 100 -3.06 1.22 -18.02
C HIS A 100 -1.75 1.08 -17.20
N ASP A 101 -1.61 -0.03 -16.45
CA ASP A 101 -0.43 -0.39 -15.63
C ASP A 101 0.44 -1.47 -16.33
N LEU A 102 1.75 -1.51 -16.03
CA LEU A 102 2.62 -2.64 -16.42
C LEU A 102 2.32 -3.82 -15.49
N GLU A 103 1.53 -4.77 -15.96
CA GLU A 103 1.20 -5.99 -15.21
C GLU A 103 2.18 -7.11 -15.58
N ILE A 104 3.00 -7.53 -14.61
CA ILE A 104 3.88 -8.70 -14.74
C ILE A 104 3.22 -9.86 -13.99
N GLU A 105 2.68 -10.81 -14.73
CA GLU A 105 2.15 -12.05 -14.15
C GLU A 105 3.30 -13.06 -14.00
N ILE A 106 3.66 -13.39 -12.76
CA ILE A 106 4.69 -14.39 -12.45
C ILE A 106 3.98 -15.70 -12.10
N VAL A 107 4.15 -16.72 -12.94
CA VAL A 107 3.56 -18.05 -12.72
C VAL A 107 4.62 -19.00 -12.19
N PHE A 108 4.45 -19.48 -10.96
CA PHE A 108 5.31 -20.50 -10.35
C PHE A 108 4.78 -21.90 -10.66
N SER A 109 5.67 -22.83 -10.98
CA SER A 109 5.33 -24.24 -11.14
C SER A 109 4.92 -24.91 -9.83
N ASP A 110 5.51 -24.49 -8.71
CA ASP A 110 5.13 -24.89 -7.35
C ASP A 110 5.23 -23.68 -6.41
N PRO A 111 4.15 -22.88 -6.29
CA PRO A 111 4.13 -21.70 -5.42
C PRO A 111 4.18 -22.05 -3.92
N THR A 112 3.98 -23.31 -3.56
CA THR A 112 3.84 -23.75 -2.16
C THR A 112 5.17 -24.18 -1.54
N LYS A 113 6.19 -24.39 -2.38
CA LYS A 113 7.54 -24.72 -1.93
C LYS A 113 8.14 -23.53 -1.18
N LEU A 114 8.65 -23.80 0.03
CA LEU A 114 9.47 -22.84 0.77
C LEU A 114 10.67 -22.42 -0.09
N MET A 115 10.81 -21.13 -0.35
CA MET A 115 11.96 -20.58 -1.10
C MET A 115 12.77 -19.70 -0.17
N VAL A 116 14.08 -19.92 -0.14
CA VAL A 116 15.03 -19.10 0.62
C VAL A 116 16.03 -18.50 -0.36
N THR A 117 16.24 -17.19 -0.28
CA THR A 117 17.24 -16.47 -1.07
C THR A 117 18.12 -15.65 -0.15
N TYR A 118 19.41 -15.64 -0.48
CA TYR A 118 20.46 -14.95 0.25
C TYR A 118 21.07 -13.91 -0.67
N GLU A 119 21.14 -12.69 -0.17
CA GLU A 119 21.79 -11.54 -0.80
C GLU A 119 22.89 -11.09 0.17
N GLU A 120 24.14 -11.13 -0.27
CA GLU A 120 25.28 -10.72 0.53
C GLU A 120 25.28 -9.20 0.72
N GLY A 121 25.72 -8.74 1.88
CA GLY A 121 25.86 -7.30 2.15
C GLY A 121 26.91 -6.63 1.25
N ASP A 122 26.71 -5.37 0.90
CA ASP A 122 27.72 -4.59 0.19
C ASP A 122 28.86 -4.20 1.15
N SER A 123 29.97 -4.92 1.01
CA SER A 123 31.22 -4.69 1.75
C SER A 123 31.79 -3.26 1.63
N LYS A 124 31.39 -2.48 0.62
CA LYS A 124 31.80 -1.07 0.47
C LYS A 124 31.03 -0.14 1.41
N VAL A 125 29.89 -0.59 1.94
CA VAL A 125 29.06 0.18 2.87
C VAL A 125 29.50 -0.17 4.30
N GLY A 126 30.00 0.81 5.04
CA GLY A 126 30.55 0.57 6.39
C GLY A 126 29.51 0.31 7.49
N SER A 127 28.22 0.61 7.26
CA SER A 127 27.14 0.39 8.25
C SER A 127 25.75 0.52 7.64
N GLY A 128 24.73 -0.01 8.31
CA GLY A 128 23.32 0.10 7.91
C GLY A 128 22.81 -1.14 7.18
N ILE A 129 21.56 -1.09 6.71
CA ILE A 129 20.87 -2.29 6.21
C ILE A 129 21.55 -2.91 4.98
N LEU A 130 22.23 -2.11 4.14
CA LEU A 130 22.94 -2.61 2.94
C LEU A 130 24.26 -3.33 3.27
N ALA A 131 24.80 -3.15 4.47
CA ALA A 131 26.07 -3.75 4.90
C ALA A 131 25.89 -5.10 5.61
N LEU A 132 24.66 -5.46 5.92
CA LEU A 132 24.30 -6.73 6.56
C LEU A 132 23.99 -7.74 5.47
N ASP A 133 24.10 -9.03 5.75
CA ASP A 133 23.55 -10.04 4.85
C ASP A 133 22.02 -10.09 4.97
N CYS A 134 21.34 -10.27 3.84
CA CYS A 134 19.88 -10.37 3.79
C CYS A 134 19.43 -11.78 3.40
N LEU A 135 18.58 -12.37 4.24
CA LEU A 135 17.87 -13.60 3.93
C LEU A 135 16.40 -13.29 3.67
N THR A 136 15.90 -13.72 2.53
CA THR A 136 14.47 -13.64 2.18
C THR A 136 13.89 -15.04 2.23
N VAL A 137 12.85 -15.24 3.04
CA VAL A 137 12.14 -16.51 3.16
C VAL A 137 10.72 -16.33 2.66
N ASN A 138 10.36 -17.04 1.59
CA ASN A 138 9.01 -17.06 1.05
C ASN A 138 8.32 -18.34 1.50
N PHE A 139 7.25 -18.17 2.28
CA PHE A 139 6.45 -19.25 2.84
C PHE A 139 4.98 -19.05 2.43
N LEU A 140 4.49 -19.96 1.58
CA LEU A 140 3.12 -19.97 1.06
C LEU A 140 2.45 -21.29 1.49
N PRO A 141 2.07 -21.42 2.78
CA PRO A 141 1.49 -22.65 3.29
C PRO A 141 0.15 -22.94 2.61
N MET A 142 -0.03 -24.20 2.21
CA MET A 142 -1.37 -24.72 1.94
C MET A 142 -1.98 -25.19 3.26
N PHE A 143 -2.93 -24.43 3.76
CA PHE A 143 -3.80 -24.92 4.82
C PHE A 143 -4.79 -25.91 4.21
N LYS A 144 -4.99 -27.06 4.86
CA LYS A 144 -6.16 -27.88 4.56
C LYS A 144 -7.38 -27.00 4.79
N GLU A 145 -8.35 -27.01 3.88
CA GLU A 145 -9.58 -26.25 4.05
C GLU A 145 -10.20 -26.63 5.41
N ASP A 146 -10.06 -25.74 6.38
CA ASP A 146 -10.78 -25.85 7.62
C ASP A 146 -12.23 -25.48 7.33
N THR A 147 -13.15 -26.31 7.82
CA THR A 147 -14.58 -26.19 7.59
C THR A 147 -15.21 -25.02 8.35
N ASP A 148 -14.48 -24.37 9.27
CA ASP A 148 -15.00 -23.26 10.05
C ASP A 148 -14.89 -21.93 9.30
N ALA A 149 -15.81 -21.73 8.34
CA ALA A 149 -15.95 -20.50 7.54
C ALA A 149 -16.92 -19.48 8.16
N ARG A 150 -17.20 -19.57 9.47
CA ARG A 150 -18.20 -18.71 10.13
C ARG A 150 -17.69 -17.27 10.23
N ASN A 151 -18.23 -16.43 9.38
CA ASN A 151 -17.84 -15.04 9.24
C ASN A 151 -18.94 -14.11 9.73
N GLU A 152 -18.56 -13.13 10.54
CA GLU A 152 -19.40 -11.99 10.87
C GLU A 152 -18.94 -10.77 10.07
N VAL A 153 -19.73 -10.35 9.09
CA VAL A 153 -19.36 -9.26 8.15
C VAL A 153 -20.07 -7.96 8.53
N VAL A 154 -19.30 -6.94 8.88
CA VAL A 154 -19.81 -5.60 9.18
C VAL A 154 -19.49 -4.66 8.02
N PHE A 155 -20.52 -4.18 7.33
CA PHE A 155 -20.38 -3.15 6.31
C PHE A 155 -20.39 -1.77 6.97
N LEU A 156 -19.24 -1.11 7.01
CA LEU A 156 -19.10 0.25 7.54
C LEU A 156 -19.11 1.23 6.37
N ILE A 157 -20.18 2.01 6.24
CA ILE A 157 -20.47 2.81 5.05
C ILE A 157 -20.51 4.29 5.39
N ASP A 158 -19.69 5.06 4.70
CA ASP A 158 -19.68 6.51 4.78
C ASP A 158 -20.95 7.10 4.15
N ARG A 159 -21.61 7.96 4.90
CA ARG A 159 -22.82 8.72 4.52
C ARG A 159 -22.62 10.21 4.74
N SER A 160 -21.37 10.67 4.80
CA SER A 160 -20.99 12.07 4.86
C SER A 160 -21.43 12.84 3.61
N GLY A 161 -21.41 14.18 3.69
CA GLY A 161 -21.83 15.04 2.60
C GLY A 161 -20.98 14.90 1.33
N SER A 162 -19.69 14.51 1.45
CA SER A 162 -18.83 14.26 0.28
C SER A 162 -19.34 13.12 -0.58
N MET A 163 -19.94 12.11 0.06
CA MET A 163 -20.50 10.94 -0.62
C MET A 163 -21.65 11.28 -1.58
N ASN A 164 -22.19 12.51 -1.56
CA ASN A 164 -23.34 12.87 -2.39
C ASN A 164 -23.10 12.64 -3.90
N GLY A 165 -24.17 12.36 -4.64
CA GLY A 165 -24.11 12.09 -6.06
C GLY A 165 -23.54 10.70 -6.39
N LYS A 166 -22.44 10.65 -7.15
CA LYS A 166 -21.92 9.38 -7.71
C LYS A 166 -21.39 8.40 -6.65
N ASN A 167 -20.78 8.89 -5.57
CA ASN A 167 -20.09 8.06 -4.58
C ASN A 167 -21.09 7.25 -3.72
N ILE A 168 -22.20 7.86 -3.28
CA ILE A 168 -23.26 7.16 -2.54
C ILE A 168 -24.00 6.15 -3.42
N LEU A 169 -24.13 6.43 -4.73
CA LEU A 169 -24.69 5.46 -5.69
C LEU A 169 -23.76 4.25 -5.85
N GLN A 170 -22.45 4.46 -5.92
CA GLN A 170 -21.46 3.37 -5.93
C GLN A 170 -21.44 2.60 -4.60
N ALA A 171 -21.58 3.27 -3.46
CA ALA A 171 -21.70 2.60 -2.16
C ALA A 171 -22.97 1.75 -2.07
N LYS A 172 -24.11 2.24 -2.58
CA LYS A 172 -25.35 1.48 -2.73
C LYS A 172 -25.15 0.23 -3.57
N GLU A 173 -24.58 0.38 -4.76
CA GLU A 173 -24.35 -0.73 -5.68
C GLU A 173 -23.36 -1.74 -5.07
N SER A 174 -22.31 -1.28 -4.39
CA SER A 174 -21.37 -2.14 -3.64
C SER A 174 -22.09 -2.94 -2.57
N LEU A 175 -22.90 -2.28 -1.73
CA LEU A 175 -23.64 -2.94 -0.66
C LEU A 175 -24.62 -3.98 -1.23
N LEU A 176 -25.30 -3.67 -2.34
CA LEU A 176 -26.18 -4.62 -3.01
C LEU A 176 -25.43 -5.87 -3.49
N LEU A 177 -24.26 -5.68 -4.10
CA LEU A 177 -23.40 -6.79 -4.54
C LEU A 177 -22.94 -7.62 -3.35
N PHE A 178 -22.46 -6.98 -2.29
CA PHE A 178 -22.05 -7.68 -1.08
C PHE A 178 -23.19 -8.51 -0.49
N LEU A 179 -24.34 -7.89 -0.22
CA LEU A 179 -25.49 -8.58 0.38
C LEU A 179 -25.94 -9.77 -0.45
N LYS A 180 -25.94 -9.67 -1.79
CA LYS A 180 -26.32 -10.78 -2.68
C LYS A 180 -25.26 -11.87 -2.83
N SER A 181 -24.01 -11.59 -2.47
CA SER A 181 -22.87 -12.51 -2.60
C SER A 181 -22.39 -13.06 -1.26
N LEU A 182 -23.02 -12.68 -0.14
CA LEU A 182 -22.75 -13.26 1.17
C LEU A 182 -23.15 -14.75 1.21
N PRO A 183 -22.36 -15.62 1.85
CA PRO A 183 -22.76 -16.99 2.18
C PRO A 183 -23.99 -17.01 3.10
N THR A 184 -24.83 -18.04 2.99
CA THR A 184 -26.03 -18.17 3.84
C THR A 184 -25.72 -18.52 5.29
N ASP A 185 -24.50 -18.97 5.58
CA ASP A 185 -24.00 -19.37 6.90
C ASP A 185 -23.14 -18.28 7.56
N CYS A 186 -23.42 -17.02 7.24
CA CYS A 186 -22.74 -15.86 7.83
C CYS A 186 -23.67 -15.01 8.69
N ARG A 187 -23.07 -14.14 9.50
CA ARG A 187 -23.75 -13.02 10.14
C ARG A 187 -23.35 -11.74 9.47
N PHE A 188 -24.25 -10.78 9.46
CA PHE A 188 -23.92 -9.47 8.93
C PHE A 188 -24.55 -8.32 9.73
N GLN A 189 -23.96 -7.16 9.53
CA GLN A 189 -24.40 -5.88 10.08
C GLN A 189 -24.10 -4.78 9.07
N ILE A 190 -24.91 -3.72 9.04
CA ILE A 190 -24.63 -2.52 8.27
C ILE A 190 -24.57 -1.35 9.24
N VAL A 191 -23.45 -0.62 9.25
CA VAL A 191 -23.25 0.59 10.04
C VAL A 191 -23.00 1.75 9.10
N GLY A 192 -23.94 2.70 9.07
CA GLY A 192 -23.74 3.98 8.38
C GLY A 192 -23.07 4.99 9.32
N PHE A 193 -22.12 5.78 8.84
CA PHE A 193 -21.49 6.83 9.64
C PHE A 193 -21.35 8.16 8.88
N GLY A 194 -21.22 9.24 9.63
CA GLY A 194 -20.95 10.60 9.20
C GLY A 194 -20.48 11.41 10.42
N SER A 195 -21.13 12.52 10.77
CA SER A 195 -20.97 13.17 12.08
C SER A 195 -21.50 12.33 13.25
N THR A 196 -22.41 11.40 12.95
CA THR A 196 -22.94 10.40 13.89
C THR A 196 -22.87 9.03 13.22
N PHE A 197 -23.18 7.96 13.93
CA PHE A 197 -23.29 6.62 13.33
C PHE A 197 -24.62 5.95 13.68
N SER A 198 -25.04 5.01 12.85
CA SER A 198 -26.27 4.23 13.03
C SER A 198 -26.07 2.83 12.50
N ALA A 199 -26.42 1.83 13.32
CA ALA A 199 -26.40 0.42 12.94
C ALA A 199 -27.80 -0.03 12.51
N LEU A 200 -27.89 -0.89 11.49
CA LEU A 200 -29.16 -1.43 11.00
C LEU A 200 -29.84 -2.32 12.05
N PHE A 201 -29.05 -3.14 12.74
CA PHE A 201 -29.53 -4.04 13.78
C PHE A 201 -28.91 -3.69 15.14
N ASN A 202 -29.60 -4.06 16.22
CA ASN A 202 -29.03 -3.94 17.58
C ASN A 202 -27.77 -4.78 17.73
N GLU A 203 -27.69 -5.96 17.13
CA GLU A 203 -26.51 -6.84 17.05
C GLU A 203 -26.42 -7.47 15.65
N PRO A 204 -25.24 -7.90 15.19
CA PRO A 204 -25.10 -8.65 13.94
C PRO A 204 -26.08 -9.83 13.88
N ARG A 205 -26.76 -10.00 12.74
CA ARG A 205 -27.81 -11.03 12.55
C ARG A 205 -27.39 -12.07 11.53
N ASP A 206 -27.88 -13.30 11.72
CA ASP A 206 -27.69 -14.39 10.76
C ASP A 206 -28.34 -14.04 9.41
N TYR A 207 -27.73 -14.50 8.32
CA TYR A 207 -28.26 -14.32 6.97
C TYR A 207 -29.56 -15.13 6.79
N THR A 208 -30.69 -14.45 6.91
CA THR A 208 -32.05 -14.98 6.72
C THR A 208 -32.85 -14.14 5.73
N GLU A 209 -33.92 -14.68 5.17
CA GLU A 209 -34.80 -13.94 4.23
C GLU A 209 -35.32 -12.62 4.84
N GLU A 210 -35.77 -12.64 6.11
CA GLU A 210 -36.25 -11.45 6.84
C GLU A 210 -35.14 -10.39 7.02
N SER A 211 -33.95 -10.82 7.47
CA SER A 211 -32.82 -9.91 7.66
C SER A 211 -32.33 -9.31 6.33
N MET A 212 -32.39 -10.11 5.26
CA MET A 212 -31.97 -9.71 3.92
C MET A 212 -32.95 -8.72 3.31
N GLU A 213 -34.27 -8.93 3.47
CA GLU A 213 -35.28 -7.97 3.03
C GLU A 213 -35.10 -6.61 3.72
N THR A 214 -34.91 -6.62 5.03
CA THR A 214 -34.61 -5.43 5.84
C THR A 214 -33.35 -4.70 5.35
N ALA A 215 -32.28 -5.46 5.07
CA ALA A 215 -31.02 -4.91 4.58
C ALA A 215 -31.11 -4.33 3.17
N LEU A 216 -31.88 -4.98 2.28
CA LEU A 216 -32.15 -4.47 0.93
C LEU A 216 -32.99 -3.20 0.95
N GLU A 217 -33.94 -3.08 1.89
CA GLU A 217 -34.68 -1.84 2.09
C GLU A 217 -33.78 -0.70 2.59
N TYR A 218 -32.92 -0.98 3.58
CA TYR A 218 -31.90 -0.03 4.04
C TYR A 218 -30.98 0.40 2.89
N GLN A 219 -30.50 -0.54 2.08
CA GLN A 219 -29.65 -0.27 0.92
C GLN A 219 -30.34 0.63 -0.11
N LYS A 220 -31.62 0.38 -0.43
CA LYS A 220 -32.39 1.22 -1.36
C LYS A 220 -32.51 2.66 -0.86
N ASN A 221 -32.71 2.83 0.45
CA ASN A 221 -32.93 4.13 1.10
C ASN A 221 -31.65 4.84 1.57
N LEU A 222 -30.48 4.24 1.34
CA LEU A 222 -29.18 4.80 1.75
C LEU A 222 -28.98 6.21 1.13
N THR A 223 -28.56 7.20 1.91
CA THR A 223 -28.33 8.57 1.42
C THR A 223 -27.17 9.23 2.16
N ALA A 224 -26.50 10.17 1.50
CA ALA A 224 -25.38 10.96 2.04
C ALA A 224 -25.89 12.11 2.93
N ASN A 225 -26.55 11.76 4.03
CA ASN A 225 -27.28 12.70 4.89
C ASN A 225 -26.76 12.75 6.34
N MET A 226 -25.57 12.21 6.63
CA MET A 226 -25.03 12.13 7.98
C MET A 226 -24.00 13.21 8.34
N GLY A 227 -23.79 14.21 7.47
CA GLY A 227 -22.95 15.37 7.79
C GLY A 227 -21.45 15.16 7.50
N GLY A 228 -20.60 15.35 8.51
CA GLY A 228 -19.14 15.18 8.44
C GLY A 228 -18.70 13.72 8.38
N THR A 229 -17.42 13.45 8.68
CA THR A 229 -16.79 12.13 8.46
C THR A 229 -16.05 11.65 9.74
N GLU A 230 -16.80 11.24 10.76
CA GLU A 230 -16.30 10.80 12.07
C GLU A 230 -16.38 9.27 12.22
N VAL A 231 -15.42 8.56 11.62
CA VAL A 231 -15.41 7.08 11.62
C VAL A 231 -14.98 6.46 12.95
N LEU A 232 -14.24 7.20 13.78
CA LEU A 232 -13.63 6.67 15.01
C LEU A 232 -14.68 6.09 15.96
N GLY A 233 -15.72 6.86 16.28
CA GLY A 233 -16.80 6.41 17.18
C GLY A 233 -17.59 5.22 16.63
N ALA A 234 -17.78 5.16 15.31
CA ALA A 234 -18.42 4.01 14.66
C ALA A 234 -17.59 2.73 14.85
N LEU A 235 -16.27 2.80 14.64
CA LEU A 235 -15.37 1.67 14.85
C LEU A 235 -15.29 1.26 16.32
N GLU A 236 -15.22 2.22 17.25
CA GLU A 236 -15.26 1.92 18.69
C GLU A 236 -16.53 1.16 19.07
N SER A 237 -17.68 1.56 18.54
CA SER A 237 -18.95 0.85 18.78
C SER A 237 -18.95 -0.57 18.21
N ILE A 238 -18.30 -0.79 17.06
CA ILE A 238 -18.17 -2.11 16.45
C ILE A 238 -17.23 -2.98 17.29
N TYR A 239 -16.08 -2.46 17.72
CA TYR A 239 -15.11 -3.23 18.51
C TYR A 239 -15.58 -3.51 19.95
N ALA A 240 -16.44 -2.66 20.52
CA ALA A 240 -17.00 -2.87 21.85
C ALA A 240 -17.95 -4.08 21.93
N LYS A 241 -18.48 -4.54 20.80
CA LYS A 241 -19.39 -5.69 20.74
C LYS A 241 -18.60 -6.99 20.72
N GLU A 242 -18.87 -7.88 21.68
CA GLU A 242 -18.26 -9.20 21.70
C GLU A 242 -18.69 -10.03 20.48
N ILE A 243 -17.75 -10.83 19.96
CA ILE A 243 -18.06 -11.79 18.90
C ILE A 243 -18.71 -13.00 19.58
N THR A 244 -19.94 -13.33 19.19
CA THR A 244 -20.73 -14.36 19.87
C THR A 244 -20.57 -15.73 19.21
N GLY A 245 -20.07 -16.71 19.97
CA GLY A 245 -19.88 -18.09 19.51
C GLY A 245 -18.43 -18.42 19.16
N SER A 246 -18.00 -19.63 19.52
CA SER A 246 -16.64 -20.12 19.21
C SER A 246 -16.43 -20.24 17.70
N GLY A 247 -15.28 -19.81 17.20
CA GLY A 247 -14.89 -19.91 15.78
C GLY A 247 -15.38 -18.77 14.88
N TRP A 248 -16.18 -17.83 15.40
CA TRP A 248 -16.61 -16.67 14.64
C TRP A 248 -15.51 -15.63 14.54
N HIS A 249 -15.33 -15.09 13.34
CA HIS A 249 -14.37 -14.01 13.08
C HIS A 249 -15.06 -12.81 12.46
N ARG A 250 -14.79 -11.63 13.01
CA ARG A 250 -15.36 -10.37 12.48
C ARG A 250 -14.52 -9.85 11.33
N LYS A 251 -15.19 -9.42 10.26
CA LYS A 251 -14.61 -8.75 9.11
C LYS A 251 -15.32 -7.42 8.93
N ILE A 252 -14.58 -6.33 8.89
CA ILE A 252 -15.12 -5.00 8.58
C ILE A 252 -14.80 -4.70 7.12
N ILE A 253 -15.81 -4.36 6.33
CA ILE A 253 -15.64 -3.83 4.98
C ILE A 253 -16.01 -2.36 5.03
N PHE A 254 -14.99 -1.51 4.95
CA PHE A 254 -15.08 -0.06 5.10
C PHE A 254 -15.18 0.63 3.73
N LEU A 255 -16.22 1.43 3.50
CA LEU A 255 -16.45 2.18 2.27
C LEU A 255 -16.47 3.68 2.58
N THR A 256 -15.60 4.46 1.95
CA THR A 256 -15.54 5.93 2.10
C THR A 256 -14.99 6.59 0.84
N ASP A 257 -15.38 7.84 0.59
CA ASP A 257 -14.82 8.70 -0.46
C ASP A 257 -13.94 9.83 0.07
N GLY A 258 -13.76 9.90 1.39
CA GLY A 258 -13.23 11.08 2.06
C GLY A 258 -11.91 10.85 2.77
N ASP A 259 -11.34 11.96 3.22
CA ASP A 259 -10.27 11.98 4.20
C ASP A 259 -10.86 12.27 5.59
N ILE A 260 -10.23 11.72 6.64
CA ILE A 260 -10.59 11.98 8.02
C ILE A 260 -9.46 12.76 8.70
N THR A 261 -9.81 13.68 9.58
CA THR A 261 -8.83 14.49 10.33
C THR A 261 -7.99 13.65 11.29
N ASN A 262 -8.55 12.53 11.76
CA ASN A 262 -7.98 11.65 12.78
C ASN A 262 -7.51 10.29 12.21
N GLN A 263 -6.84 10.30 11.04
CA GLN A 263 -6.34 9.06 10.41
C GLN A 263 -5.52 8.17 11.36
N PRO A 264 -4.54 8.71 12.12
CA PRO A 264 -3.67 7.84 12.93
C PRO A 264 -4.42 7.14 14.06
N GLN A 265 -5.49 7.74 14.59
CA GLN A 265 -6.30 7.24 15.72
C GLN A 265 -7.05 6.00 15.26
N VAL A 266 -7.64 6.12 14.09
CA VAL A 266 -8.36 5.06 13.42
C VAL A 266 -7.42 3.91 13.10
N ILE A 267 -6.25 4.17 12.51
CA ILE A 267 -5.25 3.13 12.22
C ILE A 267 -4.78 2.43 13.50
N SER A 268 -4.52 3.19 14.57
CA SER A 268 -4.10 2.65 15.87
C SER A 268 -5.19 1.82 16.54
N LEU A 269 -6.46 2.24 16.46
CA LEU A 269 -7.61 1.49 16.95
C LEU A 269 -7.76 0.17 16.19
N VAL A 270 -7.69 0.20 14.86
CA VAL A 270 -7.77 -1.00 14.02
C VAL A 270 -6.65 -1.98 14.36
N ARG A 271 -5.40 -1.50 14.47
CA ARG A 271 -4.24 -2.34 14.81
C ARG A 271 -4.40 -3.07 16.14
N ARG A 272 -4.96 -2.41 17.16
CA ARG A 272 -5.18 -3.03 18.48
C ARG A 272 -6.20 -4.17 18.45
N ASN A 273 -7.09 -4.20 17.46
CA ASN A 273 -8.17 -5.18 17.34
C ASN A 273 -7.94 -6.23 16.24
N VAL A 274 -6.77 -6.23 15.58
CA VAL A 274 -6.47 -7.09 14.42
C VAL A 274 -6.54 -8.59 14.73
N LYS A 275 -6.32 -8.98 15.99
CA LYS A 275 -6.36 -10.39 16.42
C LYS A 275 -7.73 -11.03 16.27
N THR A 276 -8.80 -10.26 16.46
CA THR A 276 -10.18 -10.76 16.41
C THR A 276 -10.93 -10.28 15.18
N THR A 277 -10.52 -9.14 14.61
CA THR A 277 -11.25 -8.45 13.56
C THR A 277 -10.33 -8.03 12.43
N ARG A 278 -10.60 -8.49 11.21
CA ARG A 278 -9.92 -8.00 10.00
C ARG A 278 -10.66 -6.80 9.41
N LEU A 279 -9.93 -5.87 8.80
CA LEU A 279 -10.54 -4.71 8.13
C LEU A 279 -10.06 -4.60 6.68
N PHE A 280 -11.02 -4.56 5.77
CA PHE A 280 -10.86 -4.31 4.34
C PHE A 280 -11.42 -2.92 4.02
N ALA A 281 -10.85 -2.24 3.03
CA ALA A 281 -11.25 -0.88 2.72
C ALA A 281 -11.43 -0.65 1.21
N ILE A 282 -12.50 0.06 0.84
CA ILE A 282 -12.79 0.47 -0.52
C ILE A 282 -12.89 1.99 -0.55
N GLY A 283 -11.94 2.62 -1.23
CA GLY A 283 -11.99 4.05 -1.55
C GLY A 283 -12.89 4.31 -2.76
N LEU A 284 -13.92 5.12 -2.59
CA LEU A 284 -14.87 5.46 -3.65
C LEU A 284 -14.54 6.82 -4.28
N GLY A 285 -14.55 6.88 -5.61
CA GLY A 285 -14.25 8.11 -6.34
C GLY A 285 -12.80 8.57 -6.20
N ASP A 286 -12.59 9.83 -6.57
CA ASP A 286 -11.23 10.42 -6.68
C ASP A 286 -10.78 11.14 -5.41
N GLY A 287 -11.73 11.45 -4.51
CA GLY A 287 -11.45 12.11 -3.23
C GLY A 287 -10.96 11.17 -2.14
N ALA A 288 -11.01 9.85 -2.37
CA ALA A 288 -10.69 8.87 -1.34
C ALA A 288 -9.21 8.93 -0.94
N SER A 289 -8.95 9.16 0.34
CA SER A 289 -7.59 9.30 0.86
C SER A 289 -6.83 7.96 0.77
N THR A 290 -5.78 7.92 -0.05
CA THR A 290 -4.98 6.69 -0.23
C THR A 290 -4.26 6.29 1.05
N SER A 291 -3.79 7.26 1.84
CA SER A 291 -3.12 6.99 3.12
C SER A 291 -4.06 6.36 4.14
N LEU A 292 -5.30 6.84 4.22
CA LEU A 292 -6.31 6.28 5.10
C LEU A 292 -6.67 4.86 4.68
N ILE A 293 -7.14 4.71 3.44
CA ILE A 293 -7.68 3.45 2.90
C ILE A 293 -6.64 2.32 2.98
N THR A 294 -5.41 2.59 2.52
CA THR A 294 -4.33 1.60 2.60
C THR A 294 -3.82 1.42 4.03
N GLY A 295 -3.78 2.49 4.83
CA GLY A 295 -3.34 2.44 6.23
C GLY A 295 -4.23 1.58 7.11
N VAL A 296 -5.56 1.73 7.03
CA VAL A 296 -6.51 0.95 7.84
C VAL A 296 -6.58 -0.50 7.39
N ALA A 297 -6.54 -0.75 6.07
CA ALA A 297 -6.52 -2.12 5.55
C ALA A 297 -5.26 -2.86 6.00
N ARG A 298 -4.08 -2.23 5.88
CA ARG A 298 -2.81 -2.80 6.36
C ARG A 298 -2.85 -3.06 7.86
N ALA A 299 -3.27 -2.08 8.66
CA ALA A 299 -3.35 -2.21 10.11
C ALA A 299 -4.35 -3.28 10.56
N GLY A 300 -5.40 -3.52 9.77
CA GLY A 300 -6.42 -4.52 10.03
C GLY A 300 -6.18 -5.88 9.36
N GLY A 301 -4.99 -6.12 8.78
CA GLY A 301 -4.67 -7.40 8.12
C GLY A 301 -5.59 -7.73 6.93
N GLY A 302 -6.19 -6.73 6.30
CA GLY A 302 -7.01 -6.87 5.10
C GLY A 302 -6.35 -6.24 3.88
N LYS A 303 -7.13 -6.13 2.80
CA LYS A 303 -6.74 -5.51 1.53
C LYS A 303 -7.55 -4.25 1.29
N SER A 304 -6.93 -3.28 0.64
CA SER A 304 -7.59 -2.08 0.15
C SER A 304 -7.75 -2.09 -1.37
N ALA A 305 -8.77 -1.42 -1.87
CA ALA A 305 -8.97 -1.17 -3.29
C ALA A 305 -9.63 0.19 -3.53
N PHE A 306 -9.56 0.69 -4.76
CA PHE A 306 -10.16 1.97 -5.15
C PHE A 306 -11.09 1.77 -6.34
N VAL A 307 -12.27 2.40 -6.26
CA VAL A 307 -13.25 2.42 -7.34
C VAL A 307 -13.43 3.84 -7.83
N ARG A 308 -12.71 4.18 -8.90
CA ARG A 308 -12.80 5.50 -9.55
C ARG A 308 -13.82 5.53 -10.69
N ASN A 309 -14.01 4.39 -11.35
CA ASN A 309 -14.89 4.20 -12.51
C ASN A 309 -15.92 3.10 -12.21
N LYS A 310 -17.15 3.27 -12.71
CA LYS A 310 -18.26 2.35 -12.43
C LYS A 310 -18.01 0.94 -12.96
N GLU A 311 -17.30 0.81 -14.08
CA GLU A 311 -16.99 -0.46 -14.73
C GLU A 311 -16.07 -1.34 -13.85
N ARG A 312 -15.26 -0.72 -12.99
CA ARG A 312 -14.37 -1.42 -12.05
C ARG A 312 -15.04 -1.79 -10.74
N LEU A 313 -16.25 -1.30 -10.47
CA LEU A 313 -16.95 -1.49 -9.21
C LEU A 313 -17.15 -2.97 -8.89
N GLN A 314 -17.81 -3.71 -9.78
CA GLN A 314 -18.14 -5.11 -9.57
C GLN A 314 -16.91 -6.01 -9.37
N PRO A 315 -15.86 -5.98 -10.21
CA PRO A 315 -14.69 -6.85 -10.01
C PRO A 315 -13.95 -6.51 -8.70
N VAL A 316 -13.83 -5.22 -8.35
CA VAL A 316 -13.16 -4.79 -7.11
C VAL A 316 -13.95 -5.25 -5.87
N VAL A 317 -15.27 -5.05 -5.86
CA VAL A 317 -16.14 -5.42 -4.74
C VAL A 317 -16.11 -6.93 -4.51
N LEU A 318 -16.23 -7.72 -5.58
CA LEU A 318 -16.19 -9.18 -5.48
C LEU A 318 -14.81 -9.70 -5.04
N GLN A 319 -13.72 -9.09 -5.50
CA GLN A 319 -12.37 -9.42 -5.05
C GLN A 319 -12.19 -9.16 -3.56
N ILE A 320 -12.62 -8.00 -3.06
CA ILE A 320 -12.55 -7.68 -1.63
C ILE A 320 -13.40 -8.64 -0.81
N LEU A 321 -14.61 -8.97 -1.27
CA LEU A 321 -15.46 -9.94 -0.57
C LEU A 321 -14.81 -11.33 -0.51
N GLN A 322 -14.25 -11.79 -1.63
CA GLN A 322 -13.56 -13.09 -1.69
C GLN A 322 -12.41 -13.13 -0.68
N LEU A 323 -11.58 -12.09 -0.62
CA LEU A 323 -10.48 -11.99 0.35
C LEU A 323 -10.98 -11.89 1.80
N ALA A 324 -12.13 -11.26 2.03
CA ALA A 324 -12.74 -11.13 3.35
C ALA A 324 -13.29 -12.46 3.88
N LEU A 325 -13.83 -13.30 2.99
CA LEU A 325 -14.42 -14.60 3.32
C LEU A 325 -13.39 -15.73 3.41
N GLN A 326 -12.14 -15.50 3.02
CA GLN A 326 -11.07 -16.49 3.19
C GLN A 326 -10.90 -16.87 4.67
N SER A 327 -10.73 -18.17 4.90
CA SER A 327 -10.47 -18.75 6.23
C SER A 327 -9.27 -18.06 6.89
N LEU A 328 -9.39 -17.84 8.20
CA LEU A 328 -8.35 -17.15 8.96
C LEU A 328 -7.32 -18.15 9.46
N ALA A 329 -6.07 -17.97 9.04
CA ALA A 329 -4.95 -18.57 9.75
C ALA A 329 -4.59 -17.66 10.93
N THR A 330 -4.70 -18.19 12.15
CA THR A 330 -4.23 -17.53 13.38
C THR A 330 -2.98 -18.25 13.89
N ASP A 331 -2.16 -17.54 14.67
CA ASP A 331 -0.98 -18.11 15.34
C ASP A 331 0.01 -18.85 14.41
N VAL A 332 0.18 -18.35 13.18
CA VAL A 332 1.16 -18.88 12.23
C VAL A 332 2.57 -18.53 12.73
N GLU A 333 3.30 -19.54 13.18
CA GLU A 333 4.70 -19.43 13.61
C GLU A 333 5.64 -20.06 12.58
N LEU A 334 6.72 -19.35 12.25
CA LEU A 334 7.82 -19.86 11.42
C LEU A 334 9.08 -19.97 12.29
N THR A 335 9.44 -21.19 12.67
CA THR A 335 10.70 -21.47 13.36
C THR A 335 11.77 -21.85 12.35
N TRP A 336 12.92 -21.19 12.41
CA TRP A 336 14.07 -21.46 11.57
C TRP A 336 15.35 -21.36 12.39
N SER A 337 16.39 -22.09 11.98
CA SER A 337 17.69 -22.10 12.63
C SER A 337 18.80 -21.92 11.60
N ILE A 338 19.69 -20.96 11.86
CA ILE A 338 20.92 -20.78 11.10
C ILE A 338 22.03 -21.57 11.79
N THR A 339 22.70 -22.46 11.07
CA THR A 339 23.90 -23.17 11.55
C THR A 339 25.14 -22.54 10.94
N GLY A 340 26.07 -22.10 11.78
CA GLY A 340 27.38 -21.61 11.36
C GLY A 340 28.42 -22.72 11.29
N ASP A 341 29.43 -22.56 10.43
CA ASP A 341 30.63 -23.39 10.47
C ASP A 341 31.56 -22.98 11.63
N ALA A 342 32.69 -23.69 11.80
CA ALA A 342 33.63 -23.46 12.90
C ALA A 342 34.31 -22.06 12.88
N LYS A 343 34.10 -21.25 11.83
CA LYS A 343 34.60 -19.87 11.73
C LYS A 343 33.53 -18.83 12.08
N GLY A 344 32.29 -19.25 12.31
CA GLY A 344 31.15 -18.36 12.56
C GLY A 344 30.42 -17.94 11.29
N ASP A 345 30.77 -18.50 10.13
CA ASP A 345 30.12 -18.21 8.86
C ASP A 345 28.84 -19.06 8.74
N ALA A 346 27.70 -18.40 8.75
CA ALA A 346 26.39 -18.99 8.60
C ALA A 346 26.03 -19.16 7.12
N ILE A 347 26.14 -20.37 6.58
CA ILE A 347 25.77 -20.66 5.18
C ILE A 347 24.48 -21.51 5.19
N PRO A 348 23.36 -21.03 4.61
CA PRO A 348 22.14 -21.84 4.58
C PRO A 348 22.24 -22.99 3.56
N ALA A 349 21.66 -24.15 3.91
CA ALA A 349 21.95 -25.44 3.28
C ALA A 349 21.46 -25.60 1.82
N GLU A 350 20.53 -24.76 1.35
CA GLU A 350 20.06 -24.71 -0.04
C GLU A 350 19.65 -23.27 -0.36
N VAL A 351 20.57 -22.47 -0.91
CA VAL A 351 20.25 -21.10 -1.34
C VAL A 351 20.64 -20.88 -2.78
N SER A 352 19.67 -20.39 -3.55
CA SER A 352 19.92 -19.81 -4.86
C SER A 352 20.76 -18.53 -4.65
N ARG A 353 22.06 -18.59 -4.96
CA ARG A 353 22.91 -17.39 -5.01
C ARG A 353 22.56 -16.60 -6.28
N GLN A 354 22.49 -15.28 -6.18
CA GLN A 354 22.48 -14.42 -7.36
C GLN A 354 23.87 -14.41 -7.98
N GLU A 355 23.98 -14.78 -9.26
CA GLU A 355 25.18 -14.52 -10.06
C GLU A 355 25.11 -13.07 -10.56
N GLU A 356 26.06 -12.23 -10.17
CA GLU A 356 26.09 -10.81 -10.54
C GLU A 356 26.67 -10.56 -11.94
N PHE A 357 26.00 -9.71 -12.71
CA PHE A 357 26.61 -8.93 -13.79
C PHE A 357 26.35 -7.43 -13.55
N GLY A 358 27.29 -6.70 -12.92
CA GLY A 358 27.21 -5.24 -12.75
C GLY A 358 27.37 -4.74 -11.31
N GLU A 359 27.12 -3.46 -11.03
CA GLU A 359 26.96 -2.97 -9.65
C GLU A 359 25.86 -3.77 -8.94
N PRO A 360 26.02 -4.13 -7.66
CA PRO A 360 25.04 -4.96 -6.96
C PRO A 360 23.70 -4.22 -6.87
N SER A 361 22.76 -4.60 -7.75
CA SER A 361 21.36 -4.35 -7.48
C SER A 361 21.05 -5.23 -6.27
N LEU A 362 20.92 -4.62 -5.08
CA LEU A 362 20.53 -5.29 -3.84
C LEU A 362 18.99 -5.22 -3.65
N PRO A 363 18.16 -5.86 -4.49
CA PRO A 363 16.71 -5.73 -4.41
C PRO A 363 16.16 -6.20 -3.07
N PHE A 364 16.71 -7.26 -2.46
CA PHE A 364 16.18 -7.80 -1.21
C PHE A 364 16.44 -6.87 -0.02
N HIS A 365 17.65 -6.30 0.09
CA HIS A 365 17.93 -5.28 1.11
C HIS A 365 17.01 -4.06 0.97
N ARG A 366 16.71 -3.65 -0.26
CA ARG A 366 15.87 -2.47 -0.53
C ARG A 366 14.40 -2.75 -0.25
N GLN A 367 13.92 -3.96 -0.51
CA GLN A 367 12.60 -4.40 -0.07
C GLN A 367 12.51 -4.44 1.46
N ALA A 368 13.51 -5.00 2.15
CA ALA A 368 13.58 -5.01 3.61
C ALA A 368 13.58 -3.58 4.18
N ALA A 369 14.35 -2.67 3.57
CA ALA A 369 14.36 -1.25 3.95
C ALA A 369 12.98 -0.62 3.77
N LYS A 370 12.29 -0.88 2.65
CA LYS A 370 10.94 -0.37 2.40
C LYS A 370 9.95 -0.84 3.47
N VAL A 371 9.94 -2.12 3.82
CA VAL A 371 9.06 -2.67 4.86
C VAL A 371 9.29 -1.97 6.20
N GLN A 372 10.55 -1.86 6.64
CA GLN A 372 10.89 -1.16 7.88
C GLN A 372 10.53 0.33 7.85
N ILE A 373 10.72 1.01 6.71
CA ILE A 373 10.28 2.40 6.51
C ILE A 373 8.76 2.53 6.71
N LEU A 374 7.98 1.60 6.16
CA LEU A 374 6.52 1.61 6.29
C LEU A 374 6.06 1.37 7.74
N GLU A 375 6.68 0.42 8.45
CA GLU A 375 6.41 0.17 9.87
C GLU A 375 6.75 1.37 10.75
N LEU A 376 7.92 1.99 10.53
CA LEU A 376 8.31 3.20 11.22
C LEU A 376 7.40 4.37 10.87
N ALA A 377 6.95 4.49 9.62
CA ALA A 377 6.01 5.54 9.20
C ALA A 377 4.66 5.41 9.89
N ASP A 378 4.19 4.18 10.13
CA ASP A 378 3.00 3.87 10.91
C ASP A 378 3.18 4.17 12.40
N LYS A 379 4.33 3.79 12.97
CA LYS A 379 4.67 4.12 14.36
C LYS A 379 4.76 5.63 14.56
N HIS A 380 5.39 6.34 13.62
CA HIS A 380 5.47 7.80 13.63
C HIS A 380 4.08 8.43 13.60
N ALA A 381 3.18 7.93 12.74
CA ALA A 381 1.81 8.44 12.68
C ALA A 381 1.08 8.29 14.03
N SER A 382 1.21 7.12 14.67
CA SER A 382 0.63 6.83 15.99
C SER A 382 1.21 7.71 17.12
N LEU A 383 2.53 7.96 17.11
CA LEU A 383 3.19 8.79 18.13
C LEU A 383 2.83 10.27 18.02
N VAL A 384 2.79 10.83 16.80
CA VAL A 384 2.41 12.24 16.58
C VAL A 384 1.04 12.55 17.18
N GLU A 385 0.16 11.57 17.21
CA GLU A 385 -1.20 11.73 17.70
C GLU A 385 -1.36 11.55 19.21
N THR A 386 -0.58 10.65 19.82
CA THR A 386 -0.69 10.36 21.26
C THR A 386 -0.15 11.50 22.14
N LEU A 387 0.69 12.38 21.58
CA LEU A 387 1.64 13.20 22.34
C LEU A 387 1.44 14.71 22.17
N LYS A 388 0.19 15.17 22.01
CA LYS A 388 -0.10 16.60 21.73
C LYS A 388 0.39 17.61 22.80
N ASP A 389 0.80 17.21 24.01
CA ASP A 389 1.07 18.16 25.11
C ASP A 389 2.30 17.89 26.04
N LYS A 390 3.39 17.23 25.60
CA LYS A 390 4.61 17.06 26.46
C LYS A 390 5.94 17.25 25.72
N GLU A 391 6.86 18.04 26.30
CA GLU A 391 8.17 18.37 25.70
C GLU A 391 9.15 17.19 25.60
N GLN A 392 9.18 16.27 26.59
CA GLN A 392 10.04 15.08 26.57
C GLN A 392 9.71 14.10 25.43
N GLU A 393 8.55 14.26 24.80
CA GLU A 393 7.93 13.28 23.91
C GLU A 393 7.98 13.70 22.42
N LYS A 394 8.21 14.99 22.12
CA LYS A 394 8.63 15.46 20.78
C LYS A 394 9.95 14.82 20.34
N THR A 395 10.81 14.47 21.30
CA THR A 395 12.08 13.78 21.05
C THR A 395 11.88 12.40 20.43
N GLU A 396 10.86 11.65 20.85
CA GLU A 396 10.59 10.29 20.33
C GLU A 396 10.02 10.33 18.91
N VAL A 397 9.10 11.26 18.63
CA VAL A 397 8.60 11.51 17.26
C VAL A 397 9.76 11.88 16.33
N ALA A 398 10.60 12.84 16.73
CA ALA A 398 11.77 13.25 15.97
C ALA A 398 12.78 12.11 15.82
N ARG A 399 12.90 11.23 16.82
CA ARG A 399 13.76 10.03 16.74
C ARG A 399 13.27 9.07 15.67
N VAL A 400 11.97 8.75 15.65
CA VAL A 400 11.40 7.86 14.63
C VAL A 400 11.49 8.49 13.24
N GLN A 401 11.26 9.80 13.11
CA GLN A 401 11.46 10.50 11.84
C GLN A 401 12.91 10.40 11.35
N LYS A 402 13.89 10.64 12.24
CA LYS A 402 15.32 10.48 11.92
C LYS A 402 15.67 9.06 11.51
N GLN A 403 15.07 8.04 12.14
CA GLN A 403 15.26 6.65 11.74
C GLN A 403 14.75 6.39 10.32
N ILE A 404 13.56 6.91 9.97
CA ILE A 404 13.00 6.79 8.62
C ILE A 404 13.92 7.45 7.59
N VAL A 405 14.33 8.69 7.85
CA VAL A 405 15.22 9.44 6.94
C VAL A 405 16.57 8.73 6.79
N ALA A 406 17.18 8.28 7.89
CA ALA A 406 18.46 7.56 7.85
C ALA A 406 18.36 6.27 7.02
N LEU A 407 17.35 5.44 7.27
CA LEU A 407 17.15 4.19 6.54
C LEU A 407 16.85 4.44 5.05
N SER A 408 15.98 5.40 4.77
CA SER A 408 15.60 5.80 3.40
C SER A 408 16.79 6.31 2.60
N THR A 409 17.61 7.19 3.18
CA THR A 409 18.80 7.73 2.53
C THR A 409 19.90 6.67 2.37
N SER A 410 20.12 5.81 3.38
CA SER A 410 21.12 4.75 3.29
C SER A 410 20.77 3.67 2.26
N ALA A 411 19.49 3.29 2.18
CA ALA A 411 19.01 2.27 1.25
C ALA A 411 18.66 2.84 -0.14
N ASN A 412 18.76 4.17 -0.30
CA ASN A 412 18.28 4.90 -1.48
C ASN A 412 16.80 4.64 -1.82
N VAL A 413 15.95 4.32 -0.84
CA VAL A 413 14.53 3.99 -1.01
C VAL A 413 13.68 5.17 -0.56
N ILE A 414 12.77 5.65 -1.39
CA ILE A 414 11.95 6.82 -1.07
C ILE A 414 10.99 6.57 0.12
N SER A 415 10.77 7.62 0.92
CA SER A 415 9.83 7.64 2.04
C SER A 415 9.00 8.93 2.03
N LYS A 416 8.02 9.05 2.92
CA LYS A 416 7.25 10.30 3.08
C LYS A 416 8.10 11.52 3.47
N PHE A 417 9.28 11.31 4.04
CA PHE A 417 10.20 12.34 4.53
C PHE A 417 11.43 12.55 3.64
N THR A 418 11.50 11.90 2.49
CA THR A 418 12.67 11.95 1.62
C THR A 418 12.28 12.17 0.16
N ALA A 419 13.24 12.62 -0.64
CA ALA A 419 13.07 12.85 -2.06
C ALA A 419 14.35 12.48 -2.80
N PHE A 420 14.21 12.15 -4.09
CA PHE A 420 15.36 11.97 -4.97
C PHE A 420 15.88 13.31 -5.47
N VAL A 421 17.18 13.55 -5.29
CA VAL A 421 17.86 14.75 -5.77
C VAL A 421 18.93 14.31 -6.77
N GLY A 422 18.92 14.89 -7.97
CA GLY A 422 19.94 14.64 -8.98
C GLY A 422 21.30 15.16 -8.54
N VAL A 423 22.31 14.32 -8.57
CA VAL A 423 23.70 14.67 -8.28
C VAL A 423 24.60 14.30 -9.46
N ASP A 424 25.60 15.13 -9.69
CA ASP A 424 26.70 14.83 -10.61
C ASP A 424 27.59 13.76 -9.96
N PRO A 425 27.72 12.55 -10.55
CA PRO A 425 28.46 11.45 -9.95
C PRO A 425 29.96 11.77 -9.76
N GLU A 426 30.54 12.69 -10.54
CA GLU A 426 31.95 13.09 -10.39
C GLU A 426 32.17 14.08 -9.24
N LYS A 427 31.10 14.70 -8.72
CA LYS A 427 31.16 15.73 -7.67
C LYS A 427 30.58 15.28 -6.33
N LEU A 428 30.40 13.97 -6.14
CA LEU A 428 29.82 13.34 -4.93
C LEU A 428 30.53 13.73 -3.61
N GLY A 429 31.77 14.26 -3.66
CA GLY A 429 32.56 14.64 -2.48
C GLY A 429 32.59 16.13 -2.09
N GLU A 430 32.10 17.08 -2.91
CA GLU A 430 32.44 18.51 -2.74
C GLU A 430 31.29 19.49 -2.45
N PHE A 431 30.03 19.05 -2.38
CA PHE A 431 28.94 20.01 -2.15
C PHE A 431 28.75 20.36 -0.67
N ARG A 432 29.21 21.56 -0.29
CA ARG A 432 28.61 22.36 0.80
C ARG A 432 27.42 23.13 0.25
N PHE A 433 26.30 23.08 0.97
CA PHE A 433 25.01 23.67 0.62
C PHE A 433 25.10 25.17 0.29
N LEU A 434 24.26 25.60 -0.68
CA LEU A 434 23.68 26.94 -0.69
C LEU A 434 22.38 26.91 0.12
#